data_AF-A0A366K503-F1
#
_entry.id   AF-A0A366K503-F1
#
_cell.length_a   1.000
_cell.length_b   1.000
_cell.length_c   1.000
_cell.angle_alpha   90.00
_cell.angle_beta   90.00
_cell.angle_gamma   90.00
#
_symmetry.space_group_name_H-M   'P 1'
#
loop_
_entity.id
_entity.type
_entity.pdbx_description
1 polymer ?
#
loop_
_entity_poly.entity_id
_entity_poly.type
_entity_poly.pdbx_seq_one_letter_code
_entity_poly.pdbx_strand_id
1 'polypeptide(L)' 'MKRRNKFEHNDIVILIDTGEKVTINKTCYVAKMKKYTYTIKEKPKMFYFEEEMKELL' A
#
# COMPACT_ATOMS: atom_id res chain seq x y z
N MET A 1 -9.83 14.20 -11.63
CA MET A 1 -10.49 13.12 -10.85
C MET A 1 -9.68 12.89 -9.59
N LYS A 2 -10.28 12.95 -8.38
CA LYS A 2 -9.54 12.68 -7.13
C LYS A 2 -9.21 11.19 -7.06
N ARG A 3 -7.91 10.84 -7.03
CA ARG A 3 -7.47 9.49 -6.63
C ARG A 3 -8.03 9.20 -5.25
N ARG A 4 -8.65 8.03 -5.08
CA ARG A 4 -9.26 7.65 -3.80
C ARG A 4 -8.27 6.88 -2.91
N ASN A 5 -7.26 6.27 -3.51
CA ASN A 5 -6.14 5.55 -2.91
C ASN A 5 -4.86 6.39 -3.01
N LYS A 6 -3.97 6.31 -2.01
CA LYS A 6 -2.68 7.01 -2.02
C LYS A 6 -1.66 6.42 -2.99
N PHE A 7 -1.63 5.09 -3.12
CA PHE A 7 -0.59 4.40 -3.89
C PHE A 7 -1.18 3.60 -5.05
N GLU A 8 -0.42 3.47 -6.13
CA GLU A 8 -0.76 2.73 -7.34
C GLU A 8 0.17 1.53 -7.59
N HIS A 9 -0.20 0.70 -8.57
CA HIS A 9 0.62 -0.43 -8.97
C HIS A 9 2.02 0.03 -9.43
N ASN A 10 3.07 -0.65 -8.96
CA ASN A 10 4.49 -0.32 -9.14
C ASN A 10 4.99 0.92 -8.39
N ASP A 11 4.18 1.59 -7.58
CA ASP A 11 4.70 2.62 -6.69
C ASP A 11 5.65 2.01 -5.66
N ILE A 12 6.68 2.76 -5.31
CA ILE A 12 7.63 2.36 -4.28
C ILE A 12 7.34 3.15 -3.01
N VAL A 13 7.08 2.43 -1.93
CA VAL A 13 6.69 2.98 -0.63
C VAL A 13 7.61 2.46 0.45
N ILE A 14 7.59 3.10 1.62
CA ILE A 14 8.33 2.64 2.79
C ILE A 14 7.32 2.08 3.79
N LEU A 15 7.52 0.84 4.22
CA LEU A 15 6.78 0.27 5.36
C LEU A 15 7.22 0.99 6.64
N ILE A 16 6.28 1.53 7.40
CA ILE A 16 6.59 2.30 8.61
C ILE A 16 7.18 1.41 9.70
N ASP A 17 6.68 0.17 9.83
CA ASP A 17 7.09 -0.78 10.86
C ASP A 17 8.54 -1.24 10.67
N THR A 18 8.91 -1.63 9.45
CA THR A 18 10.22 -2.21 9.16
C THR A 18 11.22 -1.21 8.57
N GLY A 19 10.75 -0.07 8.07
CA GLY A 19 11.57 0.86 7.27
C GLY A 19 11.96 0.31 5.89
N GLU A 20 11.41 -0.84 5.49
CA GLU A 20 11.73 -1.45 4.20
C GLU A 20 11.09 -0.69 3.05
N LYS A 21 11.88 -0.48 1.99
CA LYS A 21 11.41 0.06 0.72
C LYS A 21 10.81 -1.08 -0.10
N VAL A 22 9.50 -1.01 -0.34
CA VAL A 22 8.72 -2.07 -0.97
C VAL A 22 7.90 -1.56 -2.17
N THR A 23 7.61 -2.45 -3.10
CA THR A 23 6.88 -2.13 -4.33
C THR A 23 5.43 -2.57 -4.23
N ILE A 24 4.49 -1.66 -4.48
CA ILE A 24 3.06 -1.95 -4.52
C ILE A 24 2.76 -2.88 -5.69
N ASN A 25 2.08 -3.98 -5.39
CA ASN A 25 1.59 -4.95 -6.37
C ASN A 25 0.12 -4.76 -6.67
N LYS A 26 -0.75 -4.67 -5.66
CA LYS A 26 -2.19 -4.50 -5.90
C LYS A 26 -2.84 -3.71 -4.78
N THR A 27 -3.76 -2.83 -5.17
CA THR A 27 -4.62 -2.09 -4.26
C THR A 27 -6.01 -2.71 -4.24
N CYS A 28 -6.57 -2.91 -3.05
CA CYS A 28 -7.92 -3.40 -2.82
C CYS A 28 -8.66 -2.49 -1.85
N TYR A 29 -9.92 -2.18 -2.15
CA TYR A 29 -10.80 -1.44 -1.23
C TYR A 29 -11.62 -2.40 -0.40
N VAL A 30 -11.51 -2.31 0.92
CA VAL A 30 -12.28 -3.12 1.87
C VAL A 30 -13.47 -2.31 2.35
N ALA A 31 -14.63 -2.50 1.72
CA ALA A 31 -15.85 -1.73 2.01
C ALA A 31 -16.30 -1.81 3.48
N LYS A 32 -16.12 -2.97 4.13
CA LYS A 32 -16.45 -3.17 5.55
C LYS A 32 -15.68 -2.23 6.48
N MET A 33 -14.43 -1.93 6.14
CA MET A 33 -13.55 -1.04 6.92
C MET A 33 -13.50 0.37 6.35
N LYS A 34 -14.04 0.56 5.13
CA LYS A 34 -13.89 1.78 4.31
C LYS A 34 -12.42 2.19 4.10
N LYS A 35 -11.51 1.22 4.08
CA LYS A 35 -10.06 1.44 3.96
C LYS A 35 -9.50 0.79 2.69
N TYR A 36 -8.41 1.37 2.19
CA TYR A 36 -7.58 0.75 1.16
C TYR A 36 -6.50 -0.12 1.80
N THR A 37 -6.33 -1.29 1.22
CA THR A 37 -5.28 -2.26 1.53
C THR A 37 -4.41 -2.48 0.31
N TYR A 38 -3.14 -2.77 0.54
CA TYR A 38 -2.12 -2.90 -0.48
C TYR A 38 -1.35 -4.19 -0.26
N THR A 39 -1.11 -4.93 -1.34
CA THR A 39 -0.14 -6.03 -1.35
C THR A 39 1.14 -5.56 -2.01
N ILE A 40 2.28 -6.10 -1.57
CA ILE A 40 3.59 -5.76 -2.12
C ILE A 40 4.14 -6.90 -2.96
N LYS A 41 5.02 -6.60 -3.92
CA LYS A 41 5.62 -7.62 -4.80
C LYS A 41 6.58 -8.54 -4.05
N GLU A 42 7.31 -8.00 -3.09
CA GLU A 42 8.31 -8.75 -2.32
C GLU A 42 7.68 -9.81 -1.40
N LYS A 43 6.48 -9.53 -0.89
CA LYS A 43 5.71 -10.42 0.02
C LYS A 43 4.23 -10.45 -0.41
N PRO A 44 3.87 -11.16 -1.51
CA PRO A 44 2.52 -11.12 -2.08
C PRO A 44 1.45 -11.77 -1.19
N LYS A 45 1.87 -12.52 -0.15
CA LYS A 45 0.98 -13.12 0.85
C LYS A 45 0.63 -12.17 2.00
N MET A 46 1.32 -11.03 2.11
CA MET A 46 1.04 -10.01 3.12
C MET A 46 0.26 -8.85 2.48
N PHE A 47 -0.62 -8.28 3.30
CA PHE A 47 -1.32 -7.04 2.98
C PHE A 47 -1.01 -6.03 4.08
N TYR A 48 -1.09 -4.77 3.69
CA TYR A 48 -0.83 -3.63 4.55
C TYR A 48 -1.92 -2.59 4.35
N PHE A 49 -2.21 -1.81 5.37
CA PHE A 49 -3.11 -0.68 5.26
C PHE A 49 -2.38 0.55 4.74
N GLU A 50 -3.15 1.49 4.15
CA GLU A 50 -2.62 2.77 3.67
C GLU A 50 -1.82 3.54 4.74
N GLU A 51 -2.21 3.39 6.00
CA GLU A 51 -1.61 4.08 7.14
C GLU A 51 -0.27 3.45 7.59
N GLU A 52 0.04 2.23 7.16
CA GLU A 52 1.26 1.51 7.48
C GLU A 52 2.39 1.79 6.46
N MET A 53 2.10 2.60 5.45
CA MET A 53 2.98 2.91 4.33
C MET A 53 3.20 4.41 4.23
N LYS A 54 4.42 4.81 3.83
CA LYS A 54 4.78 6.19 3.51
C LYS A 54 5.26 6.31 2.08
N GLU A 55 4.94 7.44 1.46
CA GLU A 55 5.50 7.83 0.17
C GLU A 55 7.01 8.04 0.31
N LEU A 56 7.78 7.68 -0.73
CA LEU A 56 9.14 8.19 -0.87
C LEU A 56 9.05 9.66 -1.28
N LEU A 57 9.38 10.56 -0.35
CA LEU A 57 9.61 11.98 -0.64
C LEU A 57 10.84 12.17 -1.53
#